data_AF-A0A2C9LUK1-F1
#
_entry.id   AF-A0A2C9LUK1-F1
#
_cell.length_a   1.000
_cell.length_b   1.000
_cell.length_c   1.000
_cell.angle_alpha   90.00
_cell.angle_beta   90.00
_cell.angle_gamma   90.00
#
_symmetry.space_group_name_H-M   'P 1'
#
loop_
_entity.id
_entity.type
_entity.pdbx_description
1 polymer ?
#
loop_
_entity_poly.entity_id
_entity_poly.type
_entity_poly.pdbx_seq_one_letter_code
_entity_poly.pdbx_strand_id
1 'polypeptide(L)'
;SSAQLDVVAFPFLPSDTSSFFRYEGSLTTPGCYETVTWTLFRETIKVSEDQIAKLRALQQIDHSTNLPTPMVDNYRPVQPLNGRTVTSTFWF
;
A
#
# COMPACT_ATOMS: atom_id res chain seq x y z
N SER A 1 -25.43 3.67 15.03
CA SER A 1 -25.73 3.43 13.61
C SER A 1 -24.46 3.69 12.83
N SER A 2 -23.65 2.65 12.63
CA SER A 2 -22.37 2.72 11.92
C SER A 2 -22.63 2.37 10.46
N ALA A 3 -22.51 3.35 9.57
CA ALA A 3 -22.50 3.09 8.14
C ALA A 3 -21.31 2.17 7.85
N GLN A 4 -21.60 0.91 7.52
CA GLN A 4 -20.62 0.02 6.93
C GLN A 4 -20.30 0.62 5.56
N LEU A 5 -19.09 1.14 5.42
CA LEU A 5 -18.53 1.52 4.14
C LEU A 5 -18.39 0.22 3.35
N ASP A 6 -19.42 -0.14 2.58
CA ASP A 6 -19.32 -1.09 1.48
C ASP A 6 -18.45 -0.45 0.39
N VAL A 7 -17.16 -0.28 0.67
CA VAL A 7 -16.16 0.00 -0.36
C VAL A 7 -16.14 -1.27 -1.19
N VAL A 8 -16.80 -1.22 -2.34
CA VAL A 8 -16.63 -2.24 -3.37
C VAL A 8 -15.16 -2.19 -3.77
N ALA A 9 -14.33 -3.04 -3.14
CA ALA A 9 -12.88 -3.07 -3.32
C ALA A 9 -12.47 -3.82 -4.60
N PHE A 10 -13.39 -4.63 -5.15
CA PHE A 10 -13.19 -5.43 -6.36
C PHE A 10 -12.56 -4.69 -7.56
N PRO A 11 -12.94 -3.46 -7.94
CA PRO A 11 -12.30 -2.77 -9.07
C PRO A 11 -10.84 -2.38 -8.83
N PHE A 12 -10.35 -2.46 -7.59
CA PHE A 12 -8.98 -2.13 -7.20
C PHE A 12 -8.15 -3.36 -6.83
N LEU A 13 -8.71 -4.56 -6.95
CA LEU A 13 -7.97 -5.81 -6.81
C LEU A 13 -7.47 -6.28 -8.18
N PRO A 14 -6.34 -7.01 -8.23
CA PRO A 14 -5.91 -7.69 -9.44
C PRO A 14 -6.93 -8.74 -9.90
N SER A 15 -6.81 -9.17 -11.16
CA SER A 15 -7.69 -10.20 -11.72
C SER A 15 -7.50 -11.54 -11.01
N ASP A 16 -6.27 -11.92 -10.70
CA ASP A 16 -5.97 -13.06 -9.82
C ASP A 16 -5.65 -12.61 -8.39
N THR A 17 -6.61 -12.84 -7.48
CA THR A 17 -6.44 -12.65 -6.03
C THR A 17 -6.02 -13.91 -5.29
N SER A 18 -5.91 -15.05 -5.98
CA SER A 18 -5.45 -16.31 -5.40
C SER A 18 -3.92 -16.40 -5.35
N SER A 19 -3.21 -15.69 -6.24
CA SER A 19 -1.75 -15.60 -6.26
C SER A 19 -1.22 -14.43 -5.44
N PHE A 20 -0.62 -14.70 -4.29
CA PHE A 20 -0.04 -13.67 -3.42
C PHE A 20 1.13 -14.20 -2.58
N PHE A 21 1.92 -13.27 -2.06
CA PHE A 21 2.88 -13.48 -0.98
C PHE A 21 2.26 -13.15 0.38
N ARG A 22 2.72 -13.83 1.43
CA ARG A 22 2.26 -13.64 2.81
C ARG A 22 3.47 -13.59 3.76
N TYR A 23 3.48 -12.62 4.68
CA TYR A 23 4.51 -12.51 5.72
C TYR A 23 4.04 -11.66 6.91
N GLU A 24 4.63 -11.90 8.08
CA GLU A 24 4.46 -11.04 9.27
C GLU A 24 5.40 -9.84 9.19
N GLY A 25 4.86 -8.65 9.43
CA GLY A 25 5.58 -7.40 9.31
C GLY A 25 4.98 -6.29 10.14
N SER A 26 5.34 -5.06 9.78
CA SER A 26 4.96 -3.86 10.53
C SER A 26 4.11 -2.90 9.72
N LEU A 27 3.59 -1.89 10.41
CA LEU A 27 3.18 -0.64 9.76
C LEU A 27 4.37 -0.03 8.99
N THR A 28 4.07 0.62 7.87
CA THR A 28 5.04 1.39 7.06
C THR A 28 5.06 2.88 7.41
N THR A 29 4.26 3.29 8.38
CA THR A 29 4.13 4.64 8.93
C THR A 29 4.63 4.69 10.38
N PRO A 30 4.86 5.89 10.96
CA PRO A 30 5.32 6.05 12.34
C PRO A 30 4.51 5.23 13.36
N GLY A 31 5.20 4.79 14.41
CA GLY A 31 4.72 3.74 15.33
C GLY A 31 5.28 2.37 14.96
N CYS A 32 5.41 2.07 13.67
CA CYS A 32 6.16 0.91 13.13
C CYS A 32 5.86 -0.44 13.83
N TYR A 33 4.67 -0.61 14.40
CA TYR A 33 4.34 -1.78 15.20
C TYR A 33 4.31 -3.04 14.33
N GLU A 34 4.93 -4.12 14.82
CA GLU A 34 5.01 -5.43 14.16
C GLU A 34 3.74 -6.25 14.40
N THR A 35 2.60 -5.71 13.95
CA THR A 35 1.27 -6.30 14.17
C THR A 35 0.53 -6.56 12.86
N VAL A 36 1.23 -6.53 11.72
CA VAL A 36 0.62 -6.60 10.39
C VAL A 36 0.96 -7.92 9.71
N THR A 37 -0.06 -8.71 9.40
CA THR A 37 0.05 -9.84 8.47
C THR A 37 -0.17 -9.32 7.05
N TRP A 38 0.91 -9.22 6.26
CA TRP A 38 0.88 -8.68 4.91
C TRP A 38 0.37 -9.70 3.87
N THR A 39 -0.49 -9.25 2.96
CA THR A 39 -0.84 -9.99 1.73
C THR A 39 -0.48 -9.12 0.53
N LEU A 40 0.49 -9.57 -0.27
CA LEU A 40 0.96 -8.86 -1.45
C LEU A 40 0.62 -9.68 -2.70
N PHE A 41 -0.37 -9.24 -3.47
CA PHE A 41 -0.76 -9.92 -4.71
C PHE A 41 0.39 -9.96 -5.72
N ARG A 42 0.46 -11.07 -6.46
CA ARG A 42 1.46 -11.29 -7.51
C ARG A 42 1.23 -10.34 -8.69
N GLU A 43 -0.03 -10.13 -9.05
CA GLU A 43 -0.43 -9.26 -10.15
C GLU A 43 -0.60 -7.81 -9.70
N THR A 44 -0.28 -6.88 -10.60
CA THR A 44 -0.52 -5.44 -10.40
C THR A 44 -1.78 -4.99 -11.13
N ILE A 45 -2.50 -4.02 -10.57
CA ILE A 45 -3.53 -3.30 -11.32
C ILE A 45 -2.91 -2.28 -12.28
N LYS A 46 -3.55 -2.07 -13.43
CA LYS A 46 -3.16 -1.03 -14.37
C LYS A 46 -3.91 0.26 -14.08
N VAL A 47 -3.22 1.38 -14.24
CA VAL A 47 -3.77 2.74 -14.10
C VAL A 47 -3.26 3.57 -15.27
N SER A 48 -4.05 4.53 -15.73
CA SER A 48 -3.63 5.41 -16.82
C SER A 48 -2.57 6.41 -16.36
N GLU A 49 -1.80 6.93 -17.31
CA GLU A 49 -0.82 7.99 -17.03
C GLU A 49 -1.51 9.24 -16.45
N ASP A 50 -2.67 9.62 -16.96
CA ASP A 50 -3.47 10.73 -16.45
C ASP A 50 -3.89 10.55 -14.98
N GLN A 51 -4.23 9.31 -14.58
CA GLN A 51 -4.58 9.00 -13.20
C GLN A 51 -3.37 9.13 -12.28
N ILE A 52 -2.21 8.61 -12.70
CA ILE A 52 -0.96 8.76 -11.95
C ILE A 52 -0.51 10.22 -11.88
N ALA A 53 -0.66 10.99 -12.95
CA ALA A 53 -0.33 12.41 -12.96
C ALA A 53 -1.17 13.19 -11.94
N LYS A 54 -2.49 12.91 -11.87
CA LYS A 54 -3.37 13.51 -10.86
C LYS A 54 -2.99 13.12 -9.44
N LEU A 55 -2.63 11.86 -9.20
CA LEU A 55 -2.17 11.40 -7.88
C LEU A 55 -0.87 12.11 -7.46
N ARG A 56 0.08 12.26 -8.38
CA ARG A 56 1.38 12.93 -8.12
C ARG A 56 1.26 14.46 -7.98
N ALA A 57 0.17 15.05 -8.44
CA ALA A 57 -0.11 16.48 -8.28
C ALA A 57 -0.77 16.83 -6.93
N LEU A 58 -1.07 15.83 -6.08
CA LEU A 58 -1.68 16.08 -4.78
C LEU A 58 -0.75 16.88 -3.87
N GLN A 59 -1.36 17.75 -3.07
CA GLN A 59 -0.68 18.59 -2.09
C GLN A 59 -1.13 18.21 -0.69
N GLN A 60 -0.24 18.40 0.28
CA GLN A 60 -0.52 18.33 1.71
C GLN A 60 -0.22 19.68 2.35
N ILE A 61 -0.77 19.90 3.55
CA ILE A 61 -0.39 21.07 4.35
C ILE A 61 0.84 20.69 5.18
N ASP A 62 1.92 21.45 5.01
CA ASP A 62 3.09 21.30 5.86
C ASP A 62 2.77 21.81 7.27
N HIS A 63 2.92 20.94 8.29
CA HIS A 63 2.57 21.28 9.66
C HIS A 63 3.47 22.35 10.31
N SER A 64 4.67 22.58 9.77
CA SER A 64 5.62 23.56 10.31
C SER A 64 5.44 24.96 9.74
N THR A 65 5.03 25.05 8.47
CA THR A 65 4.88 26.31 7.72
C THR A 65 3.43 26.69 7.46
N ASN A 66 2.49 25.75 7.60
CA ASN A 66 1.06 25.88 7.27
C ASN A 66 0.81 26.29 5.80
N LEU A 67 1.70 25.90 4.89
CA LEU A 67 1.61 26.14 3.46
C LEU A 67 1.39 24.83 2.68
N PRO A 68 0.75 24.87 1.49
CA PRO A 68 0.67 23.72 0.61
C PRO A 68 2.06 23.28 0.14
N THR A 69 2.36 21.99 0.27
CA THR A 69 3.57 21.35 -0.22
C THR A 69 3.22 20.09 -1.03
N PRO A 70 3.96 19.72 -2.08
CA PRO A 70 3.71 18.49 -2.82
C PRO A 70 3.73 17.24 -1.92
N MET A 71 2.78 16.33 -2.12
CA MET A 71 2.76 15.01 -1.47
C MET A 71 3.50 14.01 -2.36
N VAL A 72 4.83 13.98 -2.22
CA VAL A 72 5.73 13.13 -3.03
C VAL A 72 6.51 12.17 -2.15
N ASP A 73 7.05 11.11 -2.77
CA ASP A 73 7.91 10.11 -2.12
C ASP A 73 7.38 9.57 -0.78
N ASN A 74 6.06 9.45 -0.69
CA ASN A 74 5.32 9.04 0.50
C ASN A 74 5.31 7.51 0.68
N TYR A 75 6.47 6.88 0.55
CA TYR A 75 6.69 5.45 0.76
C TYR A 75 7.88 5.21 1.67
N ARG A 76 7.87 4.08 2.38
CA ARG A 76 8.99 3.65 3.23
C ARG A 76 10.00 2.85 2.39
N PRO A 77 11.32 3.09 2.51
CA PRO A 77 12.33 2.24 1.89
C PRO A 77 12.21 0.78 2.34
N VAL A 78 12.60 -0.15 1.47
CA VAL A 78 12.62 -1.59 1.77
C VAL A 78 13.46 -1.86 3.01
N GLN A 79 12.98 -2.74 3.89
CA GLN A 79 13.66 -3.11 5.13
C GLN A 79 14.28 -4.52 4.98
N PRO A 80 15.37 -4.82 5.71
CA PRO A 80 15.95 -6.15 5.73
C PRO A 80 14.94 -7.23 6.17
N LEU A 81 15.08 -8.43 5.60
CA LEU A 81 14.17 -9.55 5.90
C LEU A 81 14.36 -10.08 7.33
N ASN A 82 15.55 -9.94 7.91
CA ASN A 82 15.88 -10.36 9.28
C ASN A 82 15.50 -11.82 9.58
N GLY A 83 15.70 -12.73 8.61
CA GLY A 83 15.42 -14.15 8.76
C GLY A 83 13.94 -14.54 8.75
N ARG A 84 13.01 -13.59 8.52
CA ARG A 84 11.58 -13.89 8.38
C ARG A 84 11.30 -14.70 7.12
N THR A 85 10.36 -15.61 7.20
CA THR A 85 9.88 -16.38 6.04
C THR A 85 8.81 -15.59 5.29
N VAL A 86 8.94 -15.55 3.96
CA VAL A 86 7.88 -15.10 3.06
C VAL A 86 7.32 -16.33 2.36
N THR A 87 6.01 -16.55 2.45
CA THR A 87 5.33 -17.66 1.76
C THR A 87 4.62 -17.15 0.50
N SER A 88 4.41 -18.03 -0.48
CA SER A 88 3.62 -17.77 -1.69
C SER A 88 2.53 -18.82 -1.86
N THR A 89 1.41 -18.45 -2.47
CA THR A 89 0.33 -19.40 -2.86
C THR A 89 0.55 -20.04 -4.23
N PHE A 90 1.53 -19.55 -4.97
CA PHE A 90 1.88 -19.99 -6.31
C PHE A 90 3.32 -20.50 -6.36
N TRP A 91 3.58 -21.36 -7.35
CA TRP A 91 4.89 -21.87 -7.70
C TRP A 91 5.42 -21.13 -8.95
N PHE A 92 6.72 -21.20 -9.17
CA PHE A 92 7.39 -20.57 -10.32
C PHE A 92 7.24 -21.40 -11.59
#